data_AF-A0A840W5H7-F1
#
_entry.id   AF-A0A840W5H7-F1
#
_cell.length_a   1.000
_cell.length_b   1.000
_cell.length_c   1.000
_cell.angle_alpha   90.00
_cell.angle_beta   90.00
_cell.angle_gamma   90.00
#
_symmetry.space_group_name_H-M   'P 1'
#
loop_
_entity.id
_entity.type
_entity.pdbx_description
1 polymer ?
#
loop_
_entity_poly.entity_id
_entity_poly.type
_entity_poly.pdbx_seq_one_letter_code
_entity_poly.pdbx_strand_id
1 'polypeptide(L)'
;MAYLPGEGAMTNINLIVKTHFNNVTKNGKSQFLDAMVDHRDPRGPGQSNLHLVSRKQERDGKTYYNNGAGYSMDQFEKIKAAAGPNVEPVTNKDGEPIGAAFAVKASVMPAKGGLIINTNKEIGQSDFKMEPNTLNDQFESMKAAKQARQAEKAAEAQQAQTAQPEAIPAPAASVAEPEPSIG
;
A
#
# COMPACT_ATOMS: atom_id res chain seq x y z
N MET A 1 2.43 -2.73 -1.03
CA MET A 1 2.22 -3.18 0.36
C MET A 1 2.70 -2.07 1.29
N ALA A 2 2.20 -2.05 2.52
CA ALA A 2 2.64 -1.15 3.57
C ALA A 2 4.13 -1.35 3.89
N TYR A 3 4.81 -0.24 4.12
CA TYR A 3 6.22 -0.18 4.50
C TYR A 3 6.34 0.10 5.99
N LEU A 4 6.98 -0.78 6.74
CA LEU A 4 7.13 -0.67 8.19
C LEU A 4 8.62 -0.72 8.55
N PRO A 5 9.36 0.40 8.45
CA PRO A 5 10.79 0.42 8.71
C PRO A 5 11.09 0.48 10.21
N GLY A 6 12.12 -0.28 10.63
CA GLY A 6 12.69 -0.18 11.97
C GLY A 6 12.33 -1.34 12.91
N GLU A 7 13.14 -1.48 13.96
CA GLU A 7 12.91 -2.46 15.02
C GLU A 7 11.62 -2.10 15.79
N GLY A 8 10.75 -3.08 16.02
CA GLY A 8 9.44 -2.86 16.65
C GLY A 8 8.36 -2.26 15.73
N ALA A 9 8.67 -1.93 14.47
CA ALA A 9 7.67 -1.39 13.53
C ALA A 9 6.57 -2.39 13.14
N MET A 10 6.74 -3.66 13.48
CA MET A 10 5.78 -4.74 13.22
C MET A 10 4.86 -5.05 14.41
N THR A 11 4.96 -4.34 15.53
CA THR A 11 4.14 -4.59 16.73
C THR A 11 3.19 -3.44 17.01
N ASN A 12 2.06 -3.74 17.67
CA ASN A 12 1.06 -2.77 18.15
C ASN A 12 0.61 -1.77 17.08
N ILE A 13 0.37 -2.24 15.86
CA ILE A 13 -0.08 -1.43 14.74
C ILE A 13 -1.60 -1.30 14.80
N ASN A 14 -2.12 -0.09 14.60
CA ASN A 14 -3.54 0.08 14.34
C ASN A 14 -3.85 -0.32 12.90
N LEU A 15 -4.77 -1.28 12.75
CA LEU A 15 -5.11 -1.91 11.49
C LEU A 15 -6.61 -1.80 11.24
N ILE A 16 -6.97 -1.59 9.97
CA ILE A 16 -8.32 -1.76 9.46
C ILE A 16 -8.36 -3.08 8.70
N VAL A 17 -9.18 -4.02 9.17
CA VAL A 17 -9.36 -5.34 8.58
C VAL A 17 -10.70 -5.40 7.90
N LYS A 18 -10.70 -5.55 6.59
CA LYS A 18 -11.90 -5.62 5.75
C LYS A 18 -12.12 -7.04 5.25
N THR A 19 -13.38 -7.46 5.19
CA THR A 19 -13.79 -8.67 4.49
C THR A 19 -15.15 -8.50 3.83
N HIS A 20 -15.43 -9.33 2.82
CA HIS A 20 -16.74 -9.43 2.19
C HIS A 20 -17.41 -10.75 2.60
N PHE A 21 -18.74 -10.81 2.63
CA PHE A 21 -19.44 -12.02 3.09
C PHE A 21 -19.16 -13.25 2.23
N ASN A 22 -18.83 -13.06 0.96
CA ASN A 22 -18.50 -14.12 0.01
C ASN A 22 -16.99 -14.48 -0.05
N ASN A 23 -16.15 -13.88 0.80
CA ASN A 23 -14.69 -14.15 0.83
C ASN A 23 -14.31 -15.43 1.60
N VAL A 24 -15.22 -16.40 1.72
CA VAL A 24 -14.96 -17.70 2.32
C VAL A 24 -14.34 -18.63 1.27
N THR A 25 -13.38 -19.48 1.66
CA THR A 25 -12.89 -20.55 0.79
C THR A 25 -14.00 -21.55 0.45
N LYS A 26 -13.88 -22.25 -0.69
CA LYS A 26 -14.88 -23.25 -1.13
C LYS A 26 -15.22 -24.32 -0.08
N ASN A 27 -14.27 -24.64 0.79
CA ASN A 27 -14.42 -25.62 1.86
C ASN A 27 -14.89 -25.02 3.20
N GLY A 28 -15.17 -23.72 3.28
CA GLY A 28 -15.63 -23.06 4.51
C GLY A 28 -14.58 -22.87 5.60
N LYS A 29 -13.33 -23.33 5.38
CA LYS A 29 -12.32 -23.40 6.46
C LYS A 29 -11.56 -22.11 6.68
N SER A 30 -11.61 -21.17 5.74
CA SER A 30 -10.84 -19.93 5.81
C SER A 30 -11.58 -18.77 5.19
N GLN A 31 -11.32 -17.57 5.71
CA GLN A 31 -11.83 -16.30 5.23
C GLN A 31 -10.67 -15.48 4.68
N PHE A 32 -10.86 -14.85 3.52
CA PHE A 32 -9.92 -13.86 3.01
C PHE A 32 -10.21 -12.48 3.62
N LEU A 33 -9.20 -11.94 4.30
CA LEU A 33 -9.22 -10.62 4.92
C LEU A 33 -8.21 -9.72 4.20
N ASP A 34 -8.64 -8.49 3.90
CA ASP A 34 -7.77 -7.40 3.47
C ASP A 34 -7.43 -6.55 4.69
N ALA A 35 -6.19 -6.63 5.16
CA ALA A 35 -5.72 -5.86 6.30
C ALA A 35 -4.88 -4.68 5.81
N MET A 36 -5.18 -3.51 6.34
CA MET A 36 -4.49 -2.25 6.04
C MET A 36 -3.97 -1.62 7.33
N VAL A 37 -2.85 -0.91 7.25
CA VAL A 37 -2.44 0.03 8.31
C VAL A 37 -3.42 1.19 8.30
N ASP A 38 -3.99 1.53 9.46
CA ASP A 38 -4.87 2.71 9.57
C ASP A 38 -4.07 3.97 9.19
N HIS A 39 -4.63 4.83 8.35
CA HIS A 39 -3.95 6.05 7.91
C HIS A 39 -3.63 7.01 9.07
N ARG A 40 -4.32 6.87 10.21
CA ARG A 40 -4.11 7.63 11.45
C ARG A 40 -3.00 7.04 12.32
N ASP A 41 -2.60 5.79 12.07
CA ASP A 41 -1.43 5.21 12.72
C ASP A 41 -0.18 6.02 12.34
N PRO A 42 0.79 6.25 13.25
CA PRO A 42 2.02 6.98 12.93
C PRO A 42 2.78 6.43 11.72
N ARG A 43 2.55 5.16 11.36
CA ARG A 43 3.19 4.50 10.21
C ARG A 43 2.39 4.71 8.91
N GLY A 44 1.15 5.18 8.96
CA GLY A 44 0.27 5.35 7.81
C GLY A 44 0.60 6.53 6.88
N PRO A 45 0.82 7.76 7.39
CA PRO A 45 1.03 8.94 6.56
C PRO A 45 2.18 8.80 5.54
N GLY A 46 1.98 9.34 4.34
CA GLY A 46 2.98 9.33 3.26
C GLY A 46 3.06 8.00 2.47
N GLN A 47 2.32 6.96 2.88
CA GLN A 47 2.31 5.71 2.15
C GLN A 47 1.26 5.68 1.03
N SER A 48 1.71 5.43 -0.20
CA SER A 48 0.82 5.25 -1.36
C SER A 48 0.07 3.90 -1.36
N ASN A 49 0.36 3.00 -0.42
CA ASN A 49 -0.29 1.70 -0.30
C ASN A 49 -0.22 1.22 1.16
N LEU A 50 -1.36 1.18 1.83
CA LEU A 50 -1.49 0.79 3.24
C LEU A 50 -1.82 -0.69 3.44
N HIS A 51 -2.04 -1.45 2.35
CA HIS A 51 -2.38 -2.87 2.44
C HIS A 51 -1.18 -3.70 2.90
N LEU A 52 -1.39 -4.59 3.87
CA LEU A 52 -0.35 -5.50 4.36
C LEU A 52 0.08 -6.51 3.28
N VAL A 53 -0.86 -6.97 2.45
CA VAL A 53 -0.61 -7.84 1.29
C VAL A 53 -0.90 -7.08 0.01
N SER A 54 -0.12 -7.33 -1.03
CA SER A 54 -0.34 -6.77 -2.36
C SER A 54 0.29 -7.66 -3.42
N ARG A 55 -0.43 -8.69 -3.85
CA ARG A 55 0.05 -9.67 -4.84
C ARG A 55 -0.38 -9.28 -6.23
N LYS A 56 0.58 -9.09 -7.14
CA LYS A 56 0.29 -8.86 -8.57
C LYS A 56 -0.35 -10.12 -9.17
N GLN A 57 -1.44 -9.94 -9.89
CA GLN A 57 -2.11 -10.97 -10.68
C GLN A 57 -2.28 -10.46 -12.11
N GLU A 58 -2.14 -11.34 -13.09
CA GLU A 58 -2.47 -11.03 -14.48
C GLU A 58 -3.72 -11.81 -14.86
N ARG A 59 -4.73 -11.11 -15.36
CA ARG A 59 -5.98 -11.69 -15.83
C ARG A 59 -6.43 -10.91 -17.05
N ASP A 60 -6.71 -11.61 -18.15
CA ASP A 60 -7.20 -11.03 -19.40
C ASP A 60 -6.32 -9.87 -19.91
N GLY A 61 -4.99 -10.02 -19.81
CA GLY A 61 -4.01 -9.01 -20.20
C GLY A 61 -3.94 -7.77 -19.30
N LYS A 62 -4.74 -7.71 -18.22
CA LYS A 62 -4.74 -6.62 -17.24
C LYS A 62 -4.05 -7.05 -15.95
N THR A 63 -3.24 -6.15 -15.41
CA THR A 63 -2.64 -6.32 -14.08
C THR A 63 -3.64 -5.92 -13.01
N TYR A 64 -3.89 -6.83 -12.07
CA TYR A 64 -4.67 -6.60 -10.85
C TYR A 64 -3.81 -6.84 -9.62
N TYR A 65 -4.22 -6.29 -8.49
CA TYR A 65 -3.57 -6.53 -7.21
C TYR A 65 -4.57 -7.17 -6.25
N ASN A 66 -4.16 -8.27 -5.64
CA ASN A 66 -4.91 -8.97 -4.61
C ASN A 66 -4.29 -8.68 -3.25
N ASN A 67 -5.06 -8.03 -2.39
CA ASN A 67 -4.64 -7.63 -1.05
C ASN A 67 -5.13 -8.59 0.05
N GLY A 68 -5.83 -9.66 -0.34
CA GLY A 68 -6.37 -10.64 0.58
C GLY A 68 -5.32 -11.62 1.11
N ALA A 69 -5.33 -11.81 2.43
CA ALA A 69 -4.67 -12.92 3.10
C ALA A 69 -5.72 -13.90 3.63
N GLY A 70 -5.44 -15.20 3.53
CA GLY A 70 -6.33 -16.23 4.07
C GLY A 70 -6.06 -16.45 5.56
N TYR A 71 -7.12 -16.44 6.35
CA TYR A 71 -7.11 -16.73 7.79
C TYR A 71 -8.06 -17.90 8.05
N SER A 72 -7.72 -18.80 8.97
CA SER A 72 -8.69 -19.80 9.44
C SER A 72 -9.90 -19.12 10.08
N MET A 73 -11.01 -19.84 10.21
CA MET A 73 -12.19 -19.29 10.90
C MET A 73 -11.87 -18.89 12.34
N ASP A 74 -11.08 -19.68 13.08
CA ASP A 74 -10.64 -19.32 14.44
C ASP A 74 -9.81 -18.03 14.47
N GLN A 75 -8.94 -17.83 13.47
CA GLN A 75 -8.15 -16.61 13.35
C GLN A 75 -9.04 -15.39 13.04
N PHE A 76 -10.02 -15.57 12.16
CA PHE A 76 -11.00 -14.53 11.85
C PHE A 76 -11.85 -14.15 13.07
N GLU A 77 -12.34 -15.14 13.82
CA GLU A 77 -13.12 -14.90 15.04
C GLU A 77 -12.30 -14.18 16.11
N LYS A 78 -11.02 -14.52 16.28
CA LYS A 78 -10.10 -13.77 17.16
C LYS A 78 -9.98 -12.31 16.77
N ILE A 79 -9.80 -12.02 15.48
CA ILE A 79 -9.70 -10.64 14.98
C ILE A 79 -11.01 -9.89 15.19
N LYS A 80 -12.15 -10.52 14.87
CA LYS A 80 -13.47 -9.93 15.06
C LYS A 80 -13.75 -9.65 16.55
N ALA A 81 -13.44 -10.60 17.42
CA ALA A 81 -13.61 -10.44 18.87
C ALA A 81 -12.73 -9.31 19.43
N ALA A 82 -11.48 -9.20 18.95
CA ALA A 82 -10.57 -8.14 19.37
C ALA A 82 -11.04 -6.73 18.96
N ALA A 83 -11.76 -6.60 17.84
CA ALA A 83 -12.35 -5.33 17.43
C ALA A 83 -13.50 -4.88 18.36
N GLY A 84 -14.21 -5.84 18.96
CA GLY A 84 -15.35 -5.57 19.83
C GLY A 84 -16.43 -4.75 19.11
N PRO A 85 -16.85 -3.59 19.64
CA PRO A 85 -17.83 -2.73 18.99
C PRO A 85 -17.25 -1.90 17.83
N ASN A 86 -15.94 -1.97 17.58
CA ASN A 86 -15.24 -1.13 16.62
C ASN A 86 -15.34 -1.67 15.18
N VAL A 87 -16.58 -1.72 14.68
CA VAL A 87 -16.95 -2.40 13.43
C VAL A 87 -17.88 -1.51 12.60
N GLU A 88 -17.61 -1.43 11.30
CA GLU A 88 -18.48 -0.74 10.34
C GLU A 88 -18.85 -1.68 9.19
N PRO A 89 -20.08 -1.61 8.66
CA PRO A 89 -20.47 -2.36 7.48
C PRO A 89 -19.73 -1.84 6.25
N VAL A 90 -19.32 -2.76 5.38
CA VAL A 90 -18.85 -2.41 4.04
C VAL A 90 -20.04 -2.49 3.11
N THR A 91 -20.43 -1.39 2.50
CA THR A 91 -21.57 -1.33 1.59
C THR A 91 -21.15 -1.32 0.12
N ASN A 92 -22.05 -1.78 -0.76
CA ASN A 92 -21.93 -1.56 -2.20
C ASN A 92 -22.42 -0.14 -2.56
N LYS A 93 -22.48 0.16 -3.87
CA LYS A 93 -22.95 1.47 -4.38
C LYS A 93 -24.43 1.73 -4.07
N ASP A 94 -25.20 0.67 -3.90
CA ASP A 94 -26.63 0.70 -3.60
C ASP A 94 -26.90 0.81 -2.08
N GLY A 95 -25.84 0.88 -1.26
CA GLY A 95 -25.92 0.97 0.19
C GLY A 95 -26.12 -0.36 0.91
N GLU A 96 -26.16 -1.48 0.19
CA GLU A 96 -26.35 -2.80 0.77
C GLU A 96 -25.06 -3.32 1.42
N PRO A 97 -25.11 -3.90 2.63
CA PRO A 97 -23.94 -4.46 3.27
C PRO A 97 -23.45 -5.69 2.49
N ILE A 98 -22.22 -5.61 1.99
CA ILE A 98 -21.51 -6.70 1.29
C ILE A 98 -20.37 -7.29 2.14
N GLY A 99 -20.14 -6.73 3.32
CA GLY A 99 -19.04 -7.12 4.18
C GLY A 99 -18.97 -6.31 5.47
N ALA A 100 -17.84 -6.42 6.16
CA ALA A 100 -17.56 -5.69 7.39
C ALA A 100 -16.09 -5.28 7.46
N ALA A 101 -15.85 -4.15 8.11
CA ALA A 101 -14.53 -3.64 8.46
C ALA A 101 -14.40 -3.56 9.98
N PHE A 102 -13.26 -4.01 10.49
CA PHE A 102 -12.94 -4.11 11.90
C PHE A 102 -11.68 -3.29 12.17
N ALA A 103 -11.67 -2.45 13.20
CA ALA A 103 -10.45 -1.78 13.63
C ALA A 103 -9.83 -2.49 14.84
N VAL A 104 -8.63 -3.02 14.63
CA VAL A 104 -7.88 -3.78 15.64
C VAL A 104 -6.47 -3.23 15.80
N LYS A 105 -5.90 -3.40 16.99
CA LYS A 105 -4.47 -3.21 17.23
C LYS A 105 -3.79 -4.57 17.29
N ALA A 106 -2.81 -4.81 16.43
CA ALA A 106 -2.15 -6.11 16.36
C ALA A 106 -0.67 -6.01 16.01
N SER A 107 0.06 -7.09 16.29
CA SER A 107 1.36 -7.31 15.66
C SER A 107 1.18 -7.97 14.29
N VAL A 108 2.07 -7.66 13.35
CA VAL A 108 2.13 -8.29 12.03
C VAL A 108 3.37 -9.17 11.91
N MET A 109 3.36 -10.09 10.96
CA MET A 109 4.49 -10.94 10.65
C MET A 109 4.66 -11.10 9.13
N PRO A 110 5.90 -11.32 8.64
CA PRO A 110 6.15 -11.64 7.25
C PRO A 110 5.40 -12.92 6.82
N ALA A 111 4.84 -12.88 5.62
CA ALA A 111 4.21 -14.02 4.98
C ALA A 111 4.41 -13.97 3.45
N LYS A 112 3.94 -15.00 2.75
CA LYS A 112 4.06 -15.06 1.28
C LYS A 112 3.33 -13.87 0.64
N GLY A 113 4.08 -12.96 0.04
CA GLY A 113 3.55 -11.82 -0.71
C GLY A 113 3.13 -10.61 0.14
N GLY A 114 3.63 -10.49 1.37
CA GLY A 114 3.44 -9.30 2.20
C GLY A 114 3.54 -9.58 3.69
N LEU A 115 2.75 -8.84 4.47
CA LEU A 115 2.59 -8.97 5.90
C LEU A 115 1.19 -9.54 6.22
N ILE A 116 1.06 -10.26 7.32
CA ILE A 116 -0.23 -10.72 7.85
C ILE A 116 -0.33 -10.39 9.33
N ILE A 117 -1.54 -10.36 9.86
CA ILE A 117 -1.79 -10.22 11.29
C ILE A 117 -1.25 -11.46 12.01
N ASN A 118 -0.41 -11.26 13.00
CA ASN A 118 0.10 -12.33 13.84
C ASN A 118 -0.93 -12.68 14.92
N THR A 119 -1.84 -13.60 14.61
CA THR A 119 -2.90 -14.05 15.51
C THR A 119 -2.43 -14.93 16.66
N ASN A 120 -1.13 -15.24 16.73
CA ASN A 120 -0.52 -15.93 17.87
C ASN A 120 -0.04 -14.94 18.95
N LYS A 121 -0.04 -13.64 18.65
CA LYS A 121 0.20 -12.56 19.61
C LYS A 121 -1.14 -11.96 20.05
N GLU A 122 -1.07 -11.14 21.09
CA GLU A 122 -2.24 -10.40 21.55
C GLU A 122 -2.75 -9.47 20.45
N ILE A 123 -4.06 -9.48 20.26
CA ILE A 123 -4.80 -8.59 19.37
C ILE A 123 -5.80 -7.86 20.26
N GLY A 124 -5.77 -6.55 20.20
CA GLY A 124 -6.67 -5.69 20.96
C GLY A 124 -7.55 -4.84 20.04
N GLN A 125 -8.37 -4.01 20.66
CA GLN A 125 -9.11 -2.98 19.96
C GLN A 125 -8.14 -1.90 19.45
N SER A 126 -8.41 -1.35 18.26
CA SER A 126 -7.67 -0.20 17.75
C SER A 126 -7.82 1.01 18.69
N ASP A 127 -6.80 1.87 18.74
CA ASP A 127 -6.88 3.19 19.41
C ASP A 127 -7.90 4.10 18.73
N PHE A 128 -8.13 3.86 17.44
CA PHE A 128 -9.01 4.68 16.63
C PHE A 128 -10.35 4.00 16.41
N LYS A 129 -11.42 4.77 16.57
CA LYS A 129 -12.77 4.30 16.26
C LYS A 129 -12.98 4.26 14.75
N MET A 130 -13.73 3.25 14.32
CA MET A 130 -14.35 3.16 13.02
C MET A 130 -15.54 4.11 13.02
N GLU A 131 -15.52 5.01 12.05
CA GLU A 131 -16.62 5.91 11.73
C GLU A 131 -17.07 5.61 10.29
N PRO A 132 -18.28 6.01 9.88
CA PRO A 132 -18.80 5.72 8.55
C PRO A 132 -17.88 6.15 7.40
N ASN A 133 -17.10 7.23 7.60
CA ASN A 133 -16.18 7.76 6.60
C ASN A 133 -14.74 7.23 6.70
N THR A 134 -14.40 6.44 7.73
CA THR A 134 -13.01 5.97 7.95
C THR A 134 -12.43 5.24 6.74
N LEU A 135 -13.23 4.44 6.04
CA LEU A 135 -12.77 3.75 4.81
C LEU A 135 -12.55 4.71 3.63
N ASN A 136 -13.31 5.80 3.55
CA ASN A 136 -13.10 6.84 2.55
C ASN A 136 -11.82 7.63 2.85
N ASP A 137 -11.63 8.04 4.10
CA ASP A 137 -10.44 8.77 4.56
C ASP A 137 -9.16 7.95 4.34
N GLN A 138 -9.24 6.64 4.60
CA GLN A 138 -8.19 5.68 4.27
C GLN A 138 -7.81 5.71 2.78
N PHE A 139 -8.80 5.74 1.90
CA PHE A 139 -8.58 5.80 0.44
C PHE A 139 -8.02 7.15 0.01
N GLU A 140 -8.55 8.25 0.54
CA GLU A 140 -8.08 9.61 0.26
C GLU A 140 -6.64 9.82 0.69
N SER A 141 -6.24 9.31 1.86
CA SER A 141 -4.86 9.34 2.33
C SER A 141 -3.90 8.65 1.36
N MET A 142 -4.24 7.43 0.91
CA MET A 142 -3.43 6.72 -0.09
C MET A 142 -3.36 7.45 -1.43
N LYS A 143 -4.48 8.06 -1.86
CA LYS A 143 -4.54 8.85 -3.10
C LYS A 143 -3.66 10.10 -3.01
N ALA A 144 -3.74 10.84 -1.90
CA ALA A 144 -2.93 12.02 -1.65
C ALA A 144 -1.43 11.66 -1.63
N ALA A 145 -1.05 10.59 -0.91
CA ALA A 145 0.33 10.10 -0.89
C ALA A 145 0.82 9.67 -2.28
N LYS A 146 -0.04 9.05 -3.09
CA LYS A 146 0.29 8.70 -4.48
C LYS A 146 0.52 9.95 -5.35
N GLN A 147 -0.32 10.97 -5.20
CA GLN A 147 -0.19 12.23 -5.95
C GLN A 147 1.07 13.00 -5.55
N ALA A 148 1.37 13.09 -4.25
CA ALA A 148 2.60 13.71 -3.75
C ALA A 148 3.85 13.02 -4.34
N ARG A 149 3.89 11.68 -4.29
CA ARG A 149 5.00 10.90 -4.87
C ARG A 149 5.13 11.04 -6.38
N GLN A 150 4.02 11.25 -7.09
CA GLN A 150 4.06 11.53 -8.54
C GLN A 150 4.62 12.91 -8.83
N ALA A 151 4.26 13.92 -8.04
CA ALA A 151 4.79 15.27 -8.17
C ALA A 151 6.29 15.33 -7.86
N GLU A 152 6.75 14.66 -6.80
CA GLU A 152 8.18 14.53 -6.46
C GLU A 152 8.98 13.90 -7.60
N LYS A 153 8.51 12.77 -8.15
CA LYS A 153 9.17 12.11 -9.29
C LYS A 153 9.21 12.98 -10.54
N ALA A 154 8.18 13.77 -10.79
CA ALA A 154 8.16 14.70 -11.92
C ALA A 154 9.16 15.84 -11.73
N ALA A 155 9.28 16.37 -10.51
CA ALA A 155 10.26 17.39 -10.17
C ALA A 155 11.71 16.86 -10.23
N GLU A 156 11.97 15.65 -9.72
CA GLU A 156 13.27 14.97 -9.83
C GLU A 156 13.65 14.73 -11.30
N ALA A 157 12.70 14.31 -12.15
CA ALA A 157 12.94 14.10 -13.57
C ALA A 157 13.25 15.42 -14.31
N GLN A 158 12.61 16.53 -13.93
CA GLN A 158 12.92 17.85 -14.47
C GLN A 158 14.30 18.35 -14.01
N GLN A 159 14.65 18.18 -12.73
CA GLN A 159 15.96 18.54 -12.21
C GLN A 159 17.09 17.72 -12.85
N ALA A 160 16.89 16.42 -13.07
CA ALA A 160 17.85 15.56 -13.74
C ALA A 160 18.07 15.93 -15.22
N GLN A 161 17.06 16.49 -15.90
CA GLN A 161 17.19 17.00 -17.27
C GLN A 161 17.91 18.36 -17.33
N THR A 162 17.75 19.22 -16.33
CA THR A 162 18.49 20.49 -16.23
C THR A 162 19.93 20.34 -15.72
N ALA A 163 20.30 19.20 -15.14
CA ALA A 163 21.64 18.92 -14.63
C ALA A 163 22.57 18.24 -15.65
N GLN A 164 22.14 18.09 -16.92
CA GLN A 164 23.04 17.69 -17.99
C GLN A 164 24.02 18.86 -18.24
N PRO A 165 25.33 18.70 -18.01
CA PRO A 165 26.26 19.79 -18.22
C PRO A 165 26.25 20.17 -19.69
N GLU A 166 26.08 21.47 -19.96
CA GLU A 166 26.35 22.08 -21.24
C GLU A 166 27.71 21.56 -21.74
N ALA A 167 27.67 20.67 -22.73
CA ALA A 167 28.85 20.37 -23.51
C ALA A 167 29.25 21.67 -24.19
N ILE A 168 30.33 22.26 -23.67
CA ILE A 168 30.98 23.45 -24.21
C ILE A 168 31.08 23.28 -25.74
N PRO A 169 30.46 24.16 -26.55
CA PRO A 169 30.65 24.09 -27.99
C PRO A 169 32.12 24.42 -28.28
N ALA A 170 32.87 23.43 -28.76
CA ALA A 170 34.17 23.68 -29.35
C ALA A 170 33.98 24.62 -30.56
N PRO A 171 34.65 25.77 -30.63
CA PRO A 171 34.53 26.66 -31.77
C PRO A 171 35.18 26.01 -32.98
N ALA A 172 34.38 25.82 -34.03
CA ALA A 172 34.89 25.58 -35.38
C ALA A 172 35.48 26.88 -35.93
N ALA A 173 36.77 26.87 -36.28
CA ALA A 173 37.36 27.89 -37.16
C ALA A 173 38.36 27.25 -38.11
N SER A 174 37.97 27.27 -39.38
CA SER A 174 38.68 27.00 -40.62
C SER A 174 40.10 27.58 -40.68
N VAL A 175 41.04 26.81 -41.25
CA VAL A 175 42.14 27.38 -42.05
C VAL A 175 42.26 26.54 -43.32
N ALA A 176 42.02 27.19 -44.46
CA ALA A 176 42.24 26.67 -45.80
C ALA A 176 43.74 26.63 -46.15
N GLU A 177 44.15 25.59 -46.90
CA GLU A 177 45.19 25.42 -47.97
C GLU A 177 46.43 26.35 -48.07
N PRO A 178 47.53 26.00 -48.79
CA PRO A 178 47.79 24.85 -49.68
C PRO A 178 49.16 24.14 -49.47
N GLU A 179 49.46 23.13 -50.30
CA GLU A 179 50.79 22.49 -50.46
C GLU A 179 51.93 23.51 -50.74
N PRO A 180 53.19 23.13 -50.45
CA PRO A 180 54.11 23.01 -51.58
C PRO A 180 55.09 21.82 -51.53
N SER A 181 55.28 21.24 -52.72
CA SER A 181 56.48 20.61 -53.30
C SER A 181 57.81 20.78 -52.54
N ILE A 182 58.51 19.65 -52.28
CA ILE A 182 59.98 19.43 -52.35
C ILE A 182 60.14 17.88 -52.46
N GLY A 183 60.85 17.22 -53.37
CA GLY A 183 61.77 17.54 -54.47
C GLY A 183 62.33 16.21 -55.00
#